data_AF-F8MJZ4-F1
#
_entry.id   AF-F8MJZ4-F1
#
_cell.length_a   1.000
_cell.length_b   1.000
_cell.length_c   1.000
_cell.angle_alpha   90.00
_cell.angle_beta   90.00
_cell.angle_gamma   90.00
#
_symmetry.space_group_name_H-M   'P 1'
#
loop_
_entity.id
_entity.type
_entity.pdbx_description
1 polymer ?
#
loop_
_entity_poly.entity_id
_entity_poly.type
_entity_poly.pdbx_seq_one_letter_code
_entity_poly.pdbx_strand_id
1 'polypeptide(L)'
;MVCHTLAALGILAAIESQTYGEVDPFLTSSSPVYRENYKQRDINTSFLTTPLKIDYTDTFVDQQDCKTYSQLIVTDIKNPYIIGTQITYDNTGSAGLKAKIIDVVISRSSTEPQFNATKTLAYVGAEDWSVIVTAKQDSRDVLKTVANSYLDLWSSNGSFELPWGTPCARLYESVYYTEECQPVSLNGDRYR
;
A
#
# COMPACT_ATOMS: atom_id res chain seq x y z
N MET A 1 -6.28 -6.79 22.12
CA MET A 1 -5.55 -5.51 22.28
C MET A 1 -4.03 -5.64 22.04
N VAL A 2 -3.48 -6.84 21.78
CA VAL A 2 -2.03 -7.10 21.64
C VAL A 2 -1.44 -6.65 20.29
N CYS A 3 -2.27 -6.54 19.24
CA CYS A 3 -1.76 -6.28 17.89
C CYS A 3 -1.19 -4.85 17.71
N HIS A 4 -1.79 -3.82 18.31
CA HIS A 4 -1.52 -2.43 17.90
C HIS A 4 -0.09 -1.97 18.18
N THR A 5 0.43 -2.16 19.40
CA THR A 5 1.77 -1.66 19.77
C THR A 5 2.89 -2.46 19.11
N LEU A 6 2.70 -3.75 18.88
CA LEU A 6 3.73 -4.62 18.27
C LEU A 6 3.70 -4.56 16.73
N ALA A 7 2.54 -4.25 16.13
CA ALA A 7 2.43 -4.03 14.68
C ALA A 7 3.22 -2.79 14.22
N ALA A 8 3.32 -1.77 15.06
CA ALA A 8 4.14 -0.58 14.79
C ALA A 8 5.64 -0.92 14.63
N LEU A 9 6.15 -1.91 15.40
CA LEU A 9 7.54 -2.37 15.26
C LEU A 9 7.78 -3.02 13.90
N GLY A 10 6.84 -3.84 13.41
CA GLY A 10 6.98 -4.47 12.10
C GLY A 10 6.91 -3.48 10.93
N ILE A 11 6.09 -2.43 11.06
CA ILE A 11 6.07 -1.31 10.11
C ILE A 11 7.43 -0.62 10.05
N LEU A 12 7.97 -0.22 11.21
CA LEU A 12 9.29 0.43 11.31
C LEU A 12 10.38 -0.46 10.73
N ALA A 13 10.42 -1.74 11.12
CA ALA A 13 11.38 -2.72 10.64
C ALA A 13 11.37 -2.85 9.11
N ALA A 14 10.19 -2.87 8.47
CA ALA A 14 10.08 -2.92 7.02
C ALA A 14 10.55 -1.63 6.34
N ILE A 15 10.21 -0.46 6.89
CA ILE A 15 10.63 0.84 6.37
C ILE A 15 12.15 1.02 6.50
N GLU A 16 12.71 0.72 7.67
CA GLU A 16 14.15 0.80 7.92
C GLU A 16 14.91 -0.19 7.04
N SER A 17 14.40 -1.43 6.90
CA SER A 17 15.01 -2.40 6.00
C SER A 17 15.11 -1.87 4.57
N GLN A 18 14.03 -1.28 4.06
CA GLN A 18 14.02 -0.70 2.72
C GLN A 18 14.89 0.57 2.62
N THR A 19 14.97 1.37 3.68
CA THR A 19 15.76 2.60 3.72
C THR A 19 17.24 2.29 3.63
N TYR A 20 17.71 1.31 4.40
CA TYR A 20 19.13 0.99 4.53
C TYR A 20 19.59 -0.16 3.63
N GLY A 21 18.67 -0.94 3.07
CA GLY A 21 19.01 -2.14 2.32
C GLY A 21 19.46 -3.30 3.22
N GLU A 22 19.02 -3.34 4.47
CA GLU A 22 19.44 -4.33 5.47
C GLU A 22 18.21 -4.95 6.14
N VAL A 23 18.02 -6.27 6.03
CA VAL A 23 16.82 -6.91 6.57
C VAL A 23 16.83 -6.92 8.10
N ASP A 24 15.82 -6.29 8.70
CA ASP A 24 15.67 -6.23 10.15
C ASP A 24 15.39 -7.63 10.74
N PRO A 25 16.06 -8.02 11.84
CA PRO A 25 15.86 -9.31 12.50
C PRO A 25 14.41 -9.59 12.94
N PHE A 26 13.62 -8.55 13.24
CA PHE A 26 12.20 -8.69 13.55
C PHE A 26 11.45 -9.38 12.42
N LEU A 27 11.72 -8.99 11.17
CA LEU A 27 11.07 -9.54 9.98
C LEU A 27 11.42 -11.01 9.79
N THR A 28 12.60 -11.46 10.21
CA THR A 28 13.09 -12.83 9.98
C THR A 28 12.93 -13.77 11.17
N SER A 29 12.49 -13.26 12.33
CA SER A 29 12.40 -13.97 13.62
C SER A 29 11.57 -15.26 13.64
N SER A 30 10.75 -15.48 12.62
CA SER A 30 9.88 -16.66 12.41
C SER A 30 10.01 -17.28 11.03
N SER A 31 11.03 -16.90 10.25
CA SER A 31 11.22 -17.34 8.86
C SER A 31 9.92 -17.17 8.03
N PRO A 32 9.42 -15.92 7.87
CA PRO A 32 8.16 -15.70 7.18
C PRO A 32 8.19 -16.17 5.73
N VAL A 33 7.01 -16.43 5.17
CA VAL A 33 6.87 -16.49 3.72
C VAL A 33 7.03 -15.08 3.17
N TYR A 34 8.08 -14.85 2.38
CA TYR A 34 8.34 -13.57 1.74
C TYR A 34 8.04 -13.65 0.23
N ARG A 35 7.30 -12.68 -0.30
CA ARG A 35 6.90 -12.62 -1.70
C ARG A 35 7.09 -11.22 -2.28
N GLU A 36 7.53 -11.18 -3.54
CA GLU A 36 7.61 -9.97 -4.36
C GLU A 36 6.78 -10.14 -5.61
N ASN A 37 5.83 -9.23 -5.85
CA ASN A 37 4.93 -9.29 -7.00
C ASN A 37 4.37 -10.72 -7.19
N TYR A 38 3.86 -11.28 -6.07
CA TYR A 38 3.26 -12.62 -5.96
C TYR A 38 4.21 -13.82 -6.14
N LYS A 39 5.52 -13.61 -6.25
CA LYS A 39 6.51 -14.68 -6.37
C LYS A 39 7.28 -14.83 -5.07
N GLN A 40 7.40 -16.06 -4.57
CA GLN A 40 8.21 -16.34 -3.38
C GLN A 40 9.69 -16.06 -3.63
N ARG A 41 10.36 -15.43 -2.66
CA ARG A 41 11.78 -15.05 -2.72
C ARG A 41 12.43 -15.27 -1.34
N ASP A 42 13.75 -15.36 -1.31
CA ASP A 42 14.49 -15.29 -0.06
C ASP A 42 14.56 -13.83 0.39
N ILE A 43 14.08 -13.55 1.60
CA ILE A 43 14.07 -12.21 2.18
C ILE A 43 15.49 -11.61 2.28
N ASN A 44 16.52 -12.42 2.49
CA ASN A 44 17.91 -11.96 2.65
C ASN A 44 18.59 -11.58 1.32
N THR A 45 17.95 -11.85 0.18
CA THR A 45 18.42 -11.45 -1.15
C THR A 45 17.33 -10.72 -1.93
N SER A 46 16.37 -10.16 -1.20
CA SER A 46 15.16 -9.55 -1.71
C SER A 46 15.35 -8.07 -2.07
N PHE A 47 14.30 -7.44 -2.56
CA PHE A 47 14.21 -6.00 -2.80
C PHE A 47 14.38 -5.17 -1.52
N LEU A 48 14.10 -5.74 -0.33
CA LEU A 48 14.43 -5.10 0.94
C LEU A 48 15.94 -4.88 1.12
N THR A 49 16.80 -5.60 0.39
CA THR A 49 18.26 -5.36 0.44
C THR A 49 18.72 -4.27 -0.53
N THR A 50 17.79 -3.55 -1.17
CA THR A 50 18.09 -2.41 -2.04
C THR A 50 17.83 -1.13 -1.26
N PRO A 51 18.87 -0.33 -0.90
CA PRO A 51 18.66 0.91 -0.15
C PRO A 51 17.90 1.93 -1.00
N LEU A 52 16.86 2.53 -0.43
CA LEU A 52 16.04 3.56 -1.09
C LEU A 52 15.95 4.82 -0.24
N LYS A 53 16.04 5.97 -0.88
CA LYS A 53 15.62 7.25 -0.28
C LYS A 53 14.11 7.35 -0.41
N ILE A 54 13.40 7.09 0.68
CA ILE A 54 11.94 7.16 0.74
C ILE A 54 11.50 8.63 0.87
N ASP A 55 10.63 9.09 -0.03
CA ASP A 55 10.12 10.47 -0.03
C ASP A 55 8.74 10.59 0.62
N TYR A 56 7.99 9.48 0.71
CA TYR A 56 6.69 9.42 1.38
C TYR A 56 6.42 8.04 1.95
N THR A 57 5.72 8.03 3.07
CA THR A 57 5.29 6.81 3.76
C THR A 57 3.89 7.02 4.31
N ASP A 58 3.02 6.05 4.06
CA ASP A 58 1.71 5.96 4.69
C ASP A 58 1.46 4.53 5.15
N THR A 59 0.80 4.35 6.30
CA THR A 59 0.74 3.05 6.98
C THR A 59 -0.60 2.83 7.66
N PHE A 60 -1.07 1.59 7.60
CA PHE A 60 -2.35 1.17 8.16
C PHE A 60 -2.17 -0.09 9.00
N VAL A 61 -2.95 -0.18 10.08
CA VAL A 61 -2.98 -1.34 10.97
C VAL A 61 -4.38 -1.94 10.97
N ASP A 62 -4.50 -3.18 10.51
CA ASP A 62 -5.70 -3.98 10.69
C ASP A 62 -5.66 -4.66 12.05
N GLN A 63 -6.38 -4.11 13.02
CA GLN A 63 -6.42 -4.64 14.38
C GLN A 63 -7.16 -5.97 14.51
N GLN A 64 -8.07 -6.30 13.59
CA GLN A 64 -8.90 -7.51 13.69
C GLN A 64 -8.16 -8.72 13.15
N ASP A 65 -7.60 -8.60 11.94
CA ASP A 65 -6.86 -9.69 11.30
C ASP A 65 -5.37 -9.68 11.66
N CYS A 66 -4.95 -8.71 12.47
CA CYS A 66 -3.58 -8.41 12.84
C CYS A 66 -2.63 -8.42 11.64
N LYS A 67 -2.81 -7.40 10.80
CA LYS A 67 -2.00 -7.14 9.61
C LYS A 67 -1.59 -5.68 9.57
N THR A 68 -0.51 -5.38 8.88
CA THR A 68 -0.12 -4.00 8.56
C THR A 68 0.03 -3.84 7.07
N TYR A 69 -0.22 -2.64 6.58
CA TYR A 69 0.13 -2.21 5.24
C TYR A 69 0.98 -0.95 5.31
N SER A 70 1.96 -0.82 4.43
CA SER A 70 2.81 0.36 4.30
C SER A 70 2.99 0.66 2.83
N GLN A 71 2.64 1.87 2.42
CA GLN A 71 2.93 2.41 1.10
C GLN A 71 4.16 3.30 1.18
N LEU A 72 5.15 3.04 0.35
CA LEU A 72 6.36 3.84 0.19
C LEU A 72 6.38 4.44 -1.22
N ILE A 73 6.73 5.71 -1.34
CA ILE A 73 6.98 6.35 -2.63
C ILE A 73 8.42 6.84 -2.67
N VAL A 74 9.11 6.48 -3.75
CA VAL A 74 10.48 6.86 -4.07
C VAL A 74 10.45 7.61 -5.40
N THR A 75 10.87 8.86 -5.39
CA THR A 75 10.86 9.75 -6.55
C THR A 75 12.25 9.95 -7.17
N ASP A 76 13.20 9.09 -6.84
CA ASP A 76 14.53 9.07 -7.47
C ASP A 76 14.40 8.99 -8.99
N ILE A 77 15.15 9.85 -9.69
CA ILE A 77 15.02 9.98 -11.15
C ILE A 77 15.49 8.74 -11.92
N LYS A 78 16.43 7.96 -11.36
CA LYS A 78 16.96 6.75 -11.99
C LYS A 78 16.13 5.54 -11.63
N ASN A 79 15.70 5.46 -10.37
CA ASN A 79 15.04 4.31 -9.78
C ASN A 79 13.79 4.73 -8.98
N PRO A 80 12.73 5.21 -9.64
CA PRO A 80 11.49 5.56 -8.95
C PRO A 80 10.68 4.30 -8.65
N TYR A 81 10.02 4.27 -7.49
CA TYR A 81 9.19 3.15 -7.05
C TYR A 81 7.93 3.62 -6.30
N ILE A 82 6.85 2.85 -6.45
CA ILE A 82 5.73 2.84 -5.50
C ILE A 82 5.69 1.41 -4.94
N ILE A 83 5.77 1.28 -3.62
CA ILE A 83 5.95 -0.02 -2.97
C ILE A 83 4.83 -0.19 -1.95
N GLY A 84 4.07 -1.28 -2.05
CA GLY A 84 3.10 -1.69 -1.05
C GLY A 84 3.61 -2.91 -0.30
N THR A 85 3.81 -2.78 1.01
CA THR A 85 4.24 -3.89 1.87
C THR A 85 3.11 -4.26 2.83
N GLN A 86 2.64 -5.50 2.78
CA GLN A 86 1.73 -6.07 3.75
C GLN A 86 2.46 -7.08 4.64
N ILE A 87 2.31 -6.94 5.95
CA ILE A 87 2.79 -7.94 6.91
C ILE A 87 1.58 -8.58 7.58
N THR A 88 1.47 -9.90 7.47
CA THR A 88 0.52 -10.70 8.25
C THR A 88 1.26 -11.31 9.43
N TYR A 89 0.73 -11.12 10.63
CA TYR A 89 1.38 -11.60 11.84
C TYR A 89 0.77 -12.90 12.34
N ASP A 90 1.58 -13.73 13.00
CA ASP A 90 1.08 -14.76 13.89
C ASP A 90 0.87 -14.15 15.29
N ASN A 91 -0.37 -14.24 15.78
CA ASN A 91 -0.79 -13.72 17.09
C ASN A 91 -1.26 -14.85 18.03
N THR A 92 -0.90 -16.10 17.74
CA THR A 92 -1.42 -17.28 18.46
C THR A 92 -0.53 -17.78 19.59
N GLY A 93 0.63 -17.15 19.83
CA GLY A 93 1.63 -17.60 20.80
C GLY A 93 1.96 -16.63 21.93
N SER A 94 2.49 -17.17 23.02
CA SER A 94 3.05 -16.41 24.16
C SER A 94 4.39 -15.73 23.85
N ALA A 95 4.95 -15.95 22.65
CA ALA A 95 6.26 -15.46 22.22
C ALA A 95 6.22 -14.07 21.53
N GLY A 96 5.11 -13.34 21.64
CA GLY A 96 4.94 -12.03 21.01
C GLY A 96 4.51 -12.10 19.54
N LEU A 97 4.31 -10.93 18.94
CA LEU A 97 3.87 -10.77 17.55
C LEU A 97 5.03 -11.07 16.60
N LYS A 98 4.83 -11.99 15.66
CA LYS A 98 5.87 -12.40 14.69
C LYS A 98 5.36 -12.31 13.27
N ALA A 99 6.22 -11.89 12.34
CA ALA A 99 5.87 -11.85 10.92
C ALA A 99 5.67 -13.28 10.38
N LYS A 100 4.48 -13.58 9.85
CA LYS A 100 4.17 -14.87 9.24
C LYS A 100 4.29 -14.83 7.73
N ILE A 101 3.77 -13.76 7.12
CA ILE A 101 3.82 -13.52 5.68
C ILE A 101 4.18 -12.06 5.48
N ILE A 102 5.10 -11.80 4.55
CA ILE A 102 5.46 -10.48 4.08
C ILE A 102 5.25 -10.46 2.56
N ASP A 103 4.28 -9.66 2.13
CA ASP A 103 3.96 -9.43 0.73
C ASP A 103 4.43 -8.06 0.31
N VAL A 104 5.26 -8.00 -0.71
CA VAL A 104 5.75 -6.74 -1.29
C VAL A 104 5.29 -6.66 -2.74
N VAL A 105 4.54 -5.60 -3.07
CA VAL A 105 4.21 -5.22 -4.44
C VAL A 105 5.08 -4.02 -4.81
N ILE A 106 5.81 -4.15 -5.91
CA ILE A 106 6.80 -3.17 -6.38
C ILE A 106 6.37 -2.71 -7.76
N SER A 107 5.96 -1.45 -7.83
CA SER A 107 5.55 -0.74 -9.03
C SER A 107 6.65 0.17 -9.54
N ARG A 108 6.89 0.16 -10.86
CA ARG A 108 7.97 0.91 -11.54
C ARG A 108 7.73 1.02 -13.04
N SER A 109 8.39 1.99 -13.66
CA SER A 109 8.26 2.30 -15.10
C SER A 109 8.62 1.15 -16.04
N SER A 110 9.48 0.21 -15.62
CA SER A 110 9.85 -0.94 -16.45
C SER A 110 8.76 -2.02 -16.55
N THR A 111 7.74 -1.96 -15.69
CA THR A 111 6.63 -2.93 -15.66
C THR A 111 5.26 -2.28 -15.86
N GLU A 112 5.15 -0.96 -15.77
CA GLU A 112 3.88 -0.24 -15.74
C GLU A 112 3.91 0.99 -16.68
N PRO A 113 3.13 0.99 -17.78
CA PRO A 113 3.19 2.04 -18.79
C PRO A 113 2.82 3.44 -18.32
N GLN A 114 1.90 3.59 -17.35
CA GLN A 114 1.46 4.91 -16.85
C GLN A 114 2.11 5.30 -15.52
N PHE A 115 3.17 4.60 -15.11
CA PHE A 115 3.85 4.83 -13.85
C PHE A 115 4.52 6.22 -13.79
N ASN A 116 4.24 6.96 -12.71
CA ASN A 116 4.90 8.22 -12.38
C ASN A 116 4.86 8.48 -10.86
N ALA A 117 5.93 8.10 -10.16
CA ALA A 117 6.04 8.28 -8.70
C ALA A 117 5.87 9.74 -8.24
N THR A 118 6.42 10.71 -8.97
CA THR A 118 6.30 12.14 -8.60
C THR A 118 4.85 12.62 -8.68
N LYS A 119 4.10 12.20 -9.70
CA LYS A 119 2.66 12.51 -9.80
C LYS A 119 1.88 11.82 -8.69
N THR A 120 2.11 10.54 -8.46
CA THR A 120 1.47 9.81 -7.35
C THR A 120 1.73 10.52 -6.02
N LEU A 121 2.97 10.94 -5.74
CA LEU A 121 3.32 11.70 -4.55
C LEU A 121 2.53 13.02 -4.45
N ALA A 122 2.43 13.76 -5.55
CA ALA A 122 1.69 15.02 -5.57
C ALA A 122 0.19 14.82 -5.25
N TYR A 123 -0.43 13.74 -5.75
CA TYR A 123 -1.82 13.43 -5.45
C TYR A 123 -2.02 12.97 -4.01
N VAL A 124 -1.27 11.97 -3.54
CA VAL A 124 -1.45 11.46 -2.17
C VAL A 124 -1.10 12.53 -1.13
N GLY A 125 -0.11 13.39 -1.40
CA GLY A 125 0.27 14.48 -0.50
C GLY A 125 -0.73 15.63 -0.44
N ALA A 126 -1.69 15.69 -1.37
CA ALA A 126 -2.77 16.66 -1.36
C ALA A 126 -4.03 16.18 -0.61
N GLU A 127 -4.09 14.88 -0.28
CA GLU A 127 -5.22 14.28 0.44
C GLU A 127 -5.08 14.41 1.95
N ASP A 128 -6.22 14.48 2.66
CA ASP A 128 -6.26 14.45 4.12
C ASP A 128 -6.33 13.00 4.61
N TRP A 129 -5.20 12.50 5.07
CA TRP A 129 -5.06 11.16 5.66
C TRP A 129 -5.27 11.13 7.18
N SER A 130 -5.85 12.20 7.75
CA SER A 130 -6.16 12.21 9.17
C SER A 130 -7.18 11.14 9.55
N VAL A 131 -7.10 10.66 10.78
CA VAL A 131 -8.00 9.63 11.28
C VAL A 131 -9.44 10.12 11.21
N ILE A 132 -10.27 9.41 10.44
CA ILE A 132 -11.71 9.65 10.39
C ILE A 132 -12.29 9.45 11.79
N VAL A 133 -13.01 10.43 12.30
CA VAL A 133 -13.67 10.34 13.62
C VAL A 133 -14.60 9.13 13.68
N THR A 134 -14.63 8.40 14.79
CA THR A 134 -15.35 7.12 14.93
C THR A 134 -16.82 7.18 14.49
N ALA A 135 -17.51 8.30 14.75
CA ALA A 135 -18.91 8.48 14.34
C ALA A 135 -19.14 8.56 12.81
N LYS A 136 -18.06 8.76 12.03
CA LYS A 136 -18.07 8.80 10.56
C LYS A 136 -17.37 7.58 9.94
N GLN A 137 -16.88 6.64 10.75
CA GLN A 137 -16.26 5.42 10.23
C GLN A 137 -17.35 4.42 9.83
N ASP A 138 -17.30 3.98 8.58
CA ASP A 138 -18.13 2.87 8.12
C ASP A 138 -17.75 1.56 8.81
N SER A 139 -18.66 0.59 8.79
CA SER A 139 -18.37 -0.75 9.32
C SER A 139 -17.35 -1.47 8.45
N ARG A 140 -16.59 -2.39 9.06
CA ARG A 140 -15.61 -3.23 8.33
C ARG A 140 -16.22 -3.98 7.16
N ASP A 141 -17.45 -4.48 7.32
CA ASP A 141 -18.15 -5.22 6.27
C ASP A 141 -18.47 -4.31 5.09
N VAL A 142 -18.92 -3.07 5.35
CA VAL A 142 -19.15 -2.06 4.30
C VAL A 142 -17.84 -1.75 3.56
N LEU A 143 -16.75 -1.50 4.27
CA LEU A 143 -15.44 -1.22 3.66
C LEU A 143 -14.96 -2.38 2.77
N LYS A 144 -15.09 -3.63 3.25
CA LYS A 144 -14.74 -4.82 2.47
C LYS A 144 -15.61 -4.97 1.22
N THR A 145 -16.92 -4.76 1.34
CA THR A 145 -17.84 -4.80 0.20
C THR A 145 -17.45 -3.76 -0.85
N VAL A 146 -17.26 -2.49 -0.46
CA VAL A 146 -16.88 -1.42 -1.39
C VAL A 146 -15.52 -1.69 -2.05
N ALA A 147 -14.53 -2.15 -1.28
CA ALA A 147 -13.20 -2.47 -1.82
C ALA A 147 -13.25 -3.63 -2.82
N ASN A 148 -13.98 -4.71 -2.51
CA ASN A 148 -14.14 -5.85 -3.42
C ASN A 148 -14.90 -5.44 -4.68
N SER A 149 -15.97 -4.65 -4.54
CA SER A 149 -16.71 -4.11 -5.68
C SER A 149 -15.80 -3.31 -6.62
N TYR A 150 -14.86 -2.53 -6.09
CA TYR A 150 -13.89 -1.80 -6.91
C TYR A 150 -12.99 -2.74 -7.70
N LEU A 151 -12.57 -3.86 -7.11
CA LEU A 151 -11.80 -4.89 -7.81
C LEU A 151 -12.66 -5.62 -8.86
N ASP A 152 -13.93 -5.87 -8.56
CA ASP A 152 -14.88 -6.52 -9.47
C ASP A 152 -15.22 -5.66 -10.69
N LEU A 153 -15.11 -4.34 -10.60
CA LEU A 153 -15.21 -3.45 -11.77
C LEU A 153 -14.24 -3.86 -12.90
N TRP A 154 -13.04 -4.32 -12.53
CA TRP A 154 -11.99 -4.73 -13.48
C TRP A 154 -12.23 -6.14 -14.05
N SER A 155 -12.90 -7.01 -13.29
CA SER A 155 -13.22 -8.37 -13.74
C SER A 155 -14.51 -8.45 -14.56
N SER A 156 -15.39 -7.45 -14.44
CA SER A 156 -16.72 -7.38 -15.07
C SER A 156 -16.79 -6.51 -16.33
N ASN A 157 -15.65 -6.15 -16.94
CA ASN A 157 -15.57 -5.22 -18.06
C ASN A 157 -16.30 -3.87 -17.79
N GLY A 158 -16.23 -3.35 -16.57
CA GLY A 158 -16.80 -2.05 -16.24
C GLY A 158 -18.31 -2.03 -15.96
N SER A 159 -18.98 -3.19 -15.91
CA SER A 159 -20.44 -3.27 -15.75
C SER A 159 -20.91 -3.17 -14.28
N PHE A 160 -20.06 -2.66 -13.39
CA PHE A 160 -20.34 -2.60 -11.95
C PHE A 160 -20.56 -1.15 -11.49
N GLU A 161 -21.70 -0.86 -10.87
CA GLU A 161 -21.96 0.44 -10.27
C GLU A 161 -21.30 0.53 -8.89
N LEU A 162 -20.36 1.46 -8.74
CA LEU A 162 -19.73 1.77 -7.47
C LEU A 162 -20.39 3.01 -6.84
N PRO A 163 -20.55 3.05 -5.51
CA PRO A 163 -20.99 4.24 -4.80
C PRO A 163 -19.84 5.25 -4.71
N TRP A 164 -19.50 5.87 -5.84
CA TRP A 164 -18.46 6.88 -5.90
C TRP A 164 -18.75 8.04 -4.95
N GLY A 165 -17.71 8.55 -4.29
CA GLY A 165 -17.80 9.82 -3.56
C GLY A 165 -18.19 10.95 -4.52
N THR A 166 -18.88 11.98 -4.00
CA THR A 166 -19.19 13.19 -4.78
C THR A 166 -18.56 14.41 -4.10
N PRO A 167 -17.64 15.13 -4.76
CA PRO A 167 -17.12 14.87 -6.12
C PRO A 167 -16.29 13.58 -6.21
N CYS A 168 -16.38 12.85 -7.33
CA CYS A 168 -15.55 11.65 -7.53
C CYS A 168 -14.12 12.08 -7.89
N ALA A 169 -13.17 11.58 -7.13
CA ALA A 169 -11.75 11.60 -7.44
C ALA A 169 -11.22 10.17 -7.36
N ARG A 170 -10.42 9.75 -8.36
CA ARG A 170 -9.78 8.44 -8.37
C ARG A 170 -8.35 8.57 -8.87
N LEU A 171 -7.41 7.99 -8.13
CA LEU A 171 -6.04 7.78 -8.58
C LEU A 171 -5.90 6.34 -9.07
N TYR A 172 -5.48 6.17 -10.32
CA TYR A 172 -5.17 4.86 -10.88
C TYR A 172 -3.83 4.92 -11.59
N GLU A 173 -2.93 4.01 -11.21
CA GLU A 173 -1.51 4.08 -11.53
C GLU A 173 -0.92 5.43 -11.06
N SER A 174 -0.79 6.38 -11.97
CA SER A 174 -0.41 7.77 -11.66
C SER A 174 -1.26 8.79 -12.42
N VAL A 175 -2.46 8.36 -12.83
CA VAL A 175 -3.48 9.17 -13.51
C VAL A 175 -4.60 9.48 -12.53
N TYR A 176 -4.98 10.75 -12.48
CA TYR A 176 -6.05 11.24 -11.63
C TYR A 176 -7.31 11.47 -12.48
N TYR A 177 -8.42 11.00 -11.96
CA TYR A 177 -9.72 11.04 -12.61
C TYR A 177 -10.64 11.92 -11.76
N THR A 178 -11.35 12.88 -12.36
CA THR A 178 -12.32 13.76 -11.67
C THR A 178 -13.59 13.90 -12.48
N GLU A 179 -14.72 14.16 -11.81
CA GLU A 179 -16.07 14.28 -12.39
C GLU A 179 -16.50 13.02 -13.18
N GLU A 180 -17.49 12.29 -12.66
CA GLU A 180 -17.92 10.98 -13.20
C GLU A 180 -16.78 9.92 -13.27
N CYS A 181 -15.67 10.16 -12.57
CA CYS A 181 -14.46 9.34 -12.59
C CYS A 181 -13.85 9.19 -14.00
N GLN A 182 -13.92 10.26 -14.81
CA GLN A 182 -13.27 10.38 -16.12
C GLN A 182 -11.82 10.92 -15.99
N PRO A 183 -10.88 10.57 -16.90
CA PRO A 183 -9.48 10.99 -16.79
C PRO A 183 -9.33 12.50 -17.00
N VAL A 184 -8.60 13.17 -16.11
CA VAL A 184 -8.26 14.60 -16.27
C VAL A 184 -6.76 14.81 -16.26
N SER A 185 -6.29 15.82 -17.01
CA SER A 185 -4.91 16.28 -16.90
C SER A 185 -4.70 17.08 -15.61
N LEU A 186 -3.44 17.23 -15.19
CA LEU A 186 -3.04 17.97 -13.98
C LEU A 186 -3.56 19.42 -13.91
N ASN A 187 -3.99 19.99 -15.04
CA ASN A 187 -4.53 21.35 -15.13
C ASN A 187 -6.07 21.39 -15.16
N GLY A 188 -6.76 20.27 -14.97
CA GLY A 188 -8.22 20.18 -15.08
C GLY A 188 -8.75 20.09 -16.51
N ASP A 189 -7.88 20.07 -17.52
CA ASP A 189 -8.30 19.87 -18.91
C ASP A 189 -8.56 18.38 -19.18
N ARG A 190 -9.72 18.07 -19.77
CA ARG A 190 -10.07 16.72 -20.23
C ARG A 190 -9.12 16.30 -21.36
N TYR A 191 -8.59 15.07 -21.29
CA TYR A 191 -8.00 14.47 -22.48
C TYR A 191 -9.13 14.24 -23.50
N ARG A 192 -9.00 14.85 -24.69
CA ARG A 192 -9.90 14.58 -25.82
C ARG A 192 -9.73 13.17 -26.34
#